data_AF-A0A087G208-F1
#
_entry.id   AF-A0A087G208-F1
#
_cell.length_a   1.000
_cell.length_b   1.000
_cell.length_c   1.000
_cell.angle_alpha   90.00
_cell.angle_beta   90.00
_cell.angle_gamma   90.00
#
_symmetry.space_group_name_H-M   'P 1'
#
loop_
_entity.id
_entity.type
_entity.pdbx_description
1 polymer ?
#
loop_
_entity_poly.entity_id
_entity_poly.type
_entity_poly.pdbx_seq_one_letter_code
_entity_poly.pdbx_strand_id
1 'polypeptide(L)'
;MKKATDLKLEKRARGEVQKLLTPLKYIKETDPLFGVLTEEQVGVDPLTGRRRIAEEVLQNIRQYLLVDNGDPKLIKEERAKKTVLEAEKDPLTSRTMLRLEQAPLISRDLNKEKGPVFEYDSAQSSSQWIEKPIKDSLVLTDAVQAGKAMLWNPESKVT
;
A
#
# COMPACT_ATOMS: atom_id res chain seq x y z
N MET A 1 20.39 54.64 14.90
CA MET A 1 21.26 53.80 15.76
C MET A 1 20.43 52.69 16.41
N LYS A 2 20.44 51.47 15.86
CA LYS A 2 19.88 50.25 16.50
C LYS A 2 21.08 49.37 16.87
N LYS A 3 21.63 49.60 18.06
CA LYS A 3 21.54 48.75 19.27
C LYS A 3 22.16 47.35 19.08
N ALA A 4 23.34 47.18 19.66
CA ALA A 4 24.12 45.94 19.75
C ALA A 4 23.39 44.75 20.42
N THR A 5 22.21 44.99 21.00
CA THR A 5 21.31 43.96 21.54
C THR A 5 20.67 43.12 20.45
N ASP A 6 20.31 43.72 19.31
CA ASP A 6 19.58 43.03 18.23
C ASP A 6 20.49 42.02 17.52
N LEU A 7 21.78 42.38 17.34
CA LEU A 7 22.79 41.49 16.76
C LEU A 7 23.09 40.27 17.65
N LYS A 8 22.95 40.41 18.98
CA LYS A 8 23.19 39.32 19.94
C LYS A 8 22.03 38.32 19.97
N LEU A 9 20.80 38.81 19.78
CA LEU A 9 19.61 37.98 19.59
C LEU A 9 19.64 37.24 18.25
N GLU A 10 20.04 37.90 17.15
CA GLU A 10 20.13 37.26 15.83
C GLU A 10 21.19 36.14 15.79
N LYS A 11 22.35 36.34 16.44
CA LYS A 11 23.39 35.31 16.55
C LYS A 11 22.94 34.10 17.40
N ARG A 12 22.05 34.31 18.38
CA ARG A 12 21.47 33.22 19.19
C ARG A 12 20.41 32.44 18.41
N ALA A 13 19.56 33.14 17.66
CA ALA A 13 18.55 32.55 16.80
C ALA A 13 19.17 31.72 15.66
N ARG A 14 20.24 32.20 15.00
CA ARG A 14 20.94 31.42 13.96
C ARG A 14 21.58 30.14 14.52
N GLY A 15 22.18 30.21 15.72
CA GLY A 15 22.76 29.04 16.38
C GLY A 15 21.75 27.96 16.76
N GLU A 16 20.51 28.35 17.12
CA GLU A 16 19.42 27.41 17.39
C GLU A 16 18.84 26.81 16.10
N VAL A 17 18.70 27.60 15.03
CA VAL A 17 18.25 27.11 13.72
C VAL A 17 19.27 26.13 13.10
N GLN A 18 20.57 26.36 13.28
CA GLN A 18 21.60 25.41 12.84
C GLN A 18 21.56 24.07 13.59
N LYS A 19 21.18 24.05 14.88
CA LYS A 19 21.08 22.78 15.65
C LYS A 19 19.92 21.90 15.17
N LEU A 20 18.85 22.49 14.64
CA LEU A 20 17.68 21.78 14.13
C LEU A 20 17.90 21.16 12.74
N LEU A 21 19.00 21.49 12.06
CA LEU A 21 19.35 20.97 10.73
C LEU A 21 20.35 19.81 10.77
N THR A 22 20.69 19.29 11.95
CA THR A 22 21.46 18.04 12.01
C THR A 22 20.58 16.91 11.46
N PRO A 23 21.02 16.18 10.42
CA PRO A 23 20.28 15.02 9.97
C PRO A 23 20.19 14.07 11.17
N LEU A 24 18.96 13.68 11.53
CA LEU A 24 18.71 12.76 12.63
C LEU A 24 19.51 11.49 12.36
N LYS A 25 20.56 11.24 13.14
CA LYS A 25 21.30 9.99 13.06
C LYS A 25 20.35 8.85 13.41
N TYR A 26 20.14 7.95 12.46
CA TYR A 26 19.25 6.80 12.63
C TYR A 26 19.87 5.71 13.52
N ILE A 27 21.20 5.62 13.56
CA ILE A 27 21.96 4.66 14.37
C ILE A 27 22.75 5.42 15.43
N LYS A 28 22.61 5.01 16.69
CA LYS A 28 23.38 5.57 17.81
C LYS A 28 24.70 4.81 17.96
N GLU A 29 25.75 5.46 18.46
CA GLU A 29 27.04 4.82 18.74
C GLU A 29 26.95 3.66 19.75
N THR A 30 25.90 3.66 20.58
CA THR A 30 25.62 2.60 21.55
C THR A 30 24.86 1.41 20.96
N ASP A 31 24.38 1.48 19.72
CA ASP A 31 23.59 0.43 19.08
C ASP A 31 24.52 -0.65 18.50
N PRO A 32 24.27 -1.97 18.69
CA PRO A 32 25.00 -3.04 18.01
C PRO A 32 25.02 -2.93 16.48
N LEU A 33 24.11 -2.19 15.87
CA LEU A 33 24.12 -1.91 14.42
C LEU A 33 25.17 -0.87 14.01
N PHE A 34 25.77 -0.16 14.96
CA PHE A 34 26.80 0.85 14.69
C PHE A 34 28.04 0.20 14.08
N GLY A 35 28.46 0.69 12.91
CA GLY A 35 29.55 0.11 12.13
C GLY A 35 29.18 -1.13 11.31
N VAL A 36 27.96 -1.66 11.48
CA VAL A 36 27.42 -2.74 10.65
C VAL A 36 26.70 -2.19 9.43
N LEU A 37 25.75 -1.27 9.63
CA LEU A 37 24.96 -0.65 8.56
C LEU A 37 25.27 0.85 8.45
N THR A 38 25.10 1.43 7.26
CA THR A 38 25.24 2.88 7.08
C THR A 38 23.93 3.61 7.38
N GLU A 39 24.03 4.89 7.77
CA GLU A 39 22.85 5.71 8.06
C GLU A 39 21.96 5.88 6.81
N GLU A 40 22.55 5.86 5.62
CA GLU A 40 21.83 5.92 4.33
C GLU A 40 20.99 4.66 4.06
N GLN A 41 21.44 3.49 4.53
CA GLN A 41 20.71 2.23 4.38
C GLN A 41 19.55 2.12 5.36
N VAL A 42 19.68 2.69 6.56
CA VAL A 42 18.65 2.63 7.61
C VAL A 42 17.68 3.83 7.55
N GLY A 43 18.08 4.88 6.85
CA GLY A 43 17.32 6.12 6.74
C GLY A 43 16.03 6.02 5.92
N VAL A 44 15.40 7.17 5.79
CA VAL A 44 14.20 7.36 4.97
C VAL A 44 14.62 7.61 3.53
N ASP A 45 14.02 6.85 2.61
CA ASP A 45 14.20 7.04 1.18
C ASP A 45 13.51 8.35 0.75
N PRO A 46 14.24 9.33 0.18
CA PRO A 46 13.67 10.64 -0.14
C PRO A 46 12.57 10.57 -1.20
N LEU A 47 12.56 9.52 -2.04
CA LEU A 47 11.54 9.35 -3.08
C LEU A 47 10.23 8.83 -2.50
N THR A 48 10.30 7.90 -1.56
CA THR A 48 9.11 7.20 -1.05
C THR A 48 8.65 7.70 0.32
N GLY A 49 9.49 8.43 1.05
CA GLY A 49 9.23 8.85 2.42
C GLY A 49 9.17 7.68 3.42
N ARG A 50 9.46 6.45 2.96
CA ARG A 50 9.47 5.24 3.78
C ARG A 50 10.89 4.91 4.20
N ARG A 51 11.03 4.24 5.35
CA ARG A 51 12.32 3.68 5.76
C ARG A 51 12.76 2.61 4.77
N ARG A 52 14.04 2.62 4.39
CA ARG A 52 14.60 1.62 3.46
C ARG A 52 14.63 0.22 4.05
N ILE A 53 14.83 0.12 5.37
CA ILE A 53 14.74 -1.11 6.14
C ILE A 53 13.66 -0.92 7.22
N ALA A 54 12.74 -1.87 7.31
CA ALA A 54 11.68 -1.87 8.32
C ALA A 54 12.27 -2.02 9.73
N GLU A 55 11.64 -1.41 10.74
CA GLU A 55 12.12 -1.47 12.12
C GLU A 55 12.18 -2.92 12.65
N GLU A 56 11.25 -3.76 12.23
CA GLU A 56 11.23 -5.19 12.58
C GLU A 56 12.49 -5.91 12.10
N VAL A 57 12.91 -5.65 10.87
CA VAL A 57 14.13 -6.24 10.30
C VAL A 57 15.36 -5.73 11.03
N LEU A 58 15.43 -4.44 11.36
CA LEU A 58 16.52 -3.88 12.18
C LEU A 58 16.58 -4.55 13.55
N GLN A 59 15.43 -4.73 14.21
CA GLN A 59 15.34 -5.39 15.50
C GLN A 59 15.81 -6.85 15.42
N ASN A 60 15.46 -7.56 14.34
CA ASN A 60 15.93 -8.92 14.10
C ASN A 60 17.44 -8.97 13.91
N ILE A 61 18.04 -8.00 13.20
CA ILE A 61 19.49 -7.91 13.05
C ILE A 61 20.15 -7.61 14.40
N ARG A 62 19.59 -6.71 15.22
CA ARG A 62 20.07 -6.46 16.59
C ARG A 62 20.07 -7.76 17.40
N GLN A 63 18.96 -8.49 17.38
CA GLN A 63 18.85 -9.76 18.06
C GLN A 63 19.89 -10.77 17.55
N TYR A 64 20.05 -10.89 16.24
CA TYR A 64 21.03 -11.79 15.63
C TYR A 64 22.47 -11.52 16.09
N LEU A 65 22.85 -10.24 16.24
CA LEU A 65 24.17 -9.85 16.72
C LEU A 65 24.38 -10.11 18.22
N LEU A 66 23.30 -10.00 19.03
CA LEU A 66 23.35 -10.22 20.48
C LEU A 66 23.32 -11.71 20.86
N VAL A 67 22.63 -12.55 20.09
CA VAL A 67 22.51 -13.97 20.40
C VAL A 67 23.87 -14.65 20.28
N ASP A 68 24.27 -15.38 21.33
CA ASP A 68 25.46 -16.21 21.28
C ASP A 68 25.18 -17.51 20.53
N ASN A 69 25.60 -17.56 19.28
CA ASN A 69 25.48 -18.71 18.39
C ASN A 69 26.80 -19.50 18.30
N GLY A 70 27.80 -19.20 19.13
CA GLY A 70 29.16 -19.77 19.04
C GLY A 70 30.04 -19.16 17.94
N ASP A 71 29.44 -18.47 16.96
CA ASP A 71 30.19 -17.69 15.96
C ASP A 71 30.77 -16.40 16.59
N PRO A 72 32.02 -16.01 16.25
CA PRO A 72 32.58 -14.74 16.69
C PRO A 72 31.78 -13.57 16.10
N LYS A 73 31.68 -12.49 16.89
CA LYS A 73 30.87 -11.31 16.54
C LYS A 73 31.20 -10.74 15.16
N LEU A 74 32.49 -10.69 14.80
CA LEU A 74 32.97 -10.21 13.51
C LEU A 74 32.35 -10.95 12.31
N ILE A 75 32.22 -12.28 12.40
CA ILE A 75 31.63 -13.09 11.33
C ILE A 75 30.13 -12.78 11.20
N LYS A 76 29.43 -12.55 12.32
CA LYS A 76 28.01 -12.16 12.30
C LYS A 76 27.81 -10.79 11.67
N GLU A 77 28.68 -9.84 12.00
CA GLU A 77 28.66 -8.49 11.42
C GLU A 77 28.91 -8.52 9.91
N GLU A 78 29.90 -9.29 9.44
CA GLU A 78 30.17 -9.48 8.01
C GLU A 78 29.01 -10.18 7.29
N ARG A 79 28.43 -11.20 7.91
CA ARG A 79 27.26 -11.90 7.34
C ARG A 79 26.08 -10.95 7.23
N ALA A 80 25.77 -10.18 8.27
CA ALA A 80 24.70 -9.19 8.26
C ALA A 80 24.92 -8.14 7.15
N LYS A 81 26.14 -7.60 7.03
CA LYS A 81 26.52 -6.67 5.95
C LYS A 81 26.26 -7.27 4.57
N LYS A 82 26.74 -8.49 4.34
CA LYS A 82 26.62 -9.17 3.05
C LYS A 82 25.16 -9.43 2.69
N THR A 83 24.37 -9.92 3.64
CA THR A 83 22.94 -10.21 3.41
C THR A 83 22.16 -8.95 3.08
N VAL A 84 22.42 -7.84 3.77
CA VAL A 84 21.75 -6.57 3.44
C VAL A 84 22.18 -6.07 2.06
N LEU A 85 23.47 -6.11 1.74
CA LEU A 85 23.99 -5.67 0.44
C LEU A 85 23.43 -6.50 -0.72
N GLU A 86 23.29 -7.81 -0.54
CA GLU A 86 22.67 -8.71 -1.51
C GLU A 86 21.17 -8.41 -1.69
N ALA A 87 20.44 -8.16 -0.60
CA ALA A 87 19.03 -7.78 -0.65
C ALA A 87 18.78 -6.40 -1.26
N GLU A 88 19.75 -5.48 -1.20
CA GLU A 88 19.64 -4.16 -1.82
C GLU A 88 19.83 -4.18 -3.34
N LYS A 89 20.54 -5.18 -3.86
CA LYS A 89 20.85 -5.29 -5.30
C LYS A 89 19.59 -5.48 -6.15
N ASP A 90 18.63 -6.26 -5.65
CA ASP A 90 17.40 -6.57 -6.38
C ASP A 90 16.19 -5.80 -5.80
N PRO A 91 15.44 -5.03 -6.61
CA PRO A 91 14.32 -4.23 -6.11
C PRO A 91 13.19 -5.05 -5.49
N LEU A 92 12.99 -6.28 -5.97
CA LEU A 92 11.97 -7.18 -5.46
C LEU A 92 12.31 -7.64 -4.05
N THR A 93 13.54 -8.11 -3.82
CA THR A 93 13.99 -8.57 -2.51
C THR A 93 14.12 -7.42 -1.52
N SER A 94 14.59 -6.25 -1.95
CA SER A 94 14.61 -5.04 -1.12
C SER A 94 13.21 -4.70 -0.60
N ARG A 95 12.19 -4.70 -1.46
CA ARG A 95 10.81 -4.41 -1.05
C ARG A 95 10.23 -5.48 -0.13
N THR A 96 10.41 -6.76 -0.47
CA THR A 96 9.77 -7.85 0.28
C THR A 96 10.51 -8.20 1.57
N MET A 97 11.85 -8.25 1.56
CA MET A 97 12.65 -8.66 2.71
C MET A 97 13.06 -7.51 3.62
N LEU A 98 13.49 -6.37 3.06
CA LEU A 98 13.96 -5.24 3.88
C LEU A 98 12.80 -4.34 4.30
N ARG A 99 11.88 -4.01 3.37
CA ARG A 99 10.74 -3.12 3.66
C ARG A 99 9.48 -3.84 4.14
N LEU A 100 9.45 -5.17 4.06
CA LEU A 100 8.28 -6.02 4.39
C LEU A 100 7.00 -5.60 3.64
N GLU A 101 7.16 -5.13 2.41
CA GLU A 101 6.05 -4.76 1.53
C GLU A 101 5.51 -5.99 0.79
N GLN A 102 4.22 -5.97 0.45
CA GLN A 102 3.62 -7.01 -0.37
C GLN A 102 4.32 -7.10 -1.73
N ALA A 103 4.57 -8.33 -2.18
CA ALA A 103 5.14 -8.57 -3.50
C ALA A 103 4.20 -8.01 -4.59
N PRO A 104 4.76 -7.44 -5.67
CA PRO A 104 3.95 -6.94 -6.77
C PRO A 104 3.17 -8.09 -7.41
N LEU A 105 1.87 -7.89 -7.60
CA LEU A 105 1.01 -8.82 -8.33
C LEU A 105 1.16 -8.54 -9.83
N ILE A 106 1.75 -9.50 -10.56
CA ILE A 106 1.89 -9.41 -12.02
C ILE A 106 0.70 -10.16 -12.64
N SER A 107 -0.27 -9.43 -13.19
CA SER A 107 -1.35 -10.03 -13.98
C SER A 107 -0.91 -10.26 -15.43
N ARG A 108 -1.10 -11.48 -15.93
CA ARG A 108 -0.93 -11.81 -17.36
C ARG A 108 -2.20 -11.57 -18.18
N ASP A 109 -3.33 -11.45 -17.52
CA ASP A 109 -4.60 -11.16 -18.17
C ASP A 109 -4.65 -9.68 -18.54
N LEU A 110 -4.57 -9.41 -19.85
CA LEU A 110 -4.62 -8.08 -20.41
C LEU A 110 -6.00 -7.43 -20.25
N ASN A 111 -7.07 -8.20 -20.07
CA ASN A 111 -8.44 -7.69 -20.03
C ASN A 111 -8.97 -7.54 -18.60
N LYS A 112 -8.19 -7.95 -17.60
CA LYS A 112 -8.53 -7.74 -16.20
C LYS A 112 -8.64 -6.23 -15.93
N GLU A 113 -9.76 -5.81 -15.35
CA GLU A 113 -10.07 -4.42 -14.97
C GLU A 113 -10.22 -3.42 -16.13
N LYS A 114 -10.20 -3.85 -17.41
CA LYS A 114 -10.43 -2.97 -18.56
C LYS A 114 -11.89 -2.50 -18.73
N GLY A 115 -12.79 -2.95 -17.85
CA GLY A 115 -14.22 -2.70 -17.96
C GLY A 115 -14.81 -3.30 -19.25
N PRO A 116 -16.06 -2.98 -19.59
CA PRO A 116 -16.65 -3.36 -20.87
C PRO A 116 -15.85 -2.72 -22.01
N VAL A 117 -15.17 -3.54 -22.80
CA VAL A 117 -14.47 -3.07 -24.01
C VAL A 117 -15.53 -2.95 -25.11
N PHE A 118 -15.85 -1.73 -25.53
CA PHE A 118 -16.69 -1.51 -26.70
C PHE A 118 -15.85 -1.72 -27.96
N GLU A 119 -16.22 -2.72 -28.75
CA GLU A 119 -15.68 -2.90 -30.09
C GLU A 119 -16.21 -1.76 -30.96
N TYR A 120 -15.31 -0.93 -31.49
CA TYR A 120 -15.66 0.04 -32.53
C TYR A 120 -15.79 -0.73 -33.84
N ASP A 121 -16.92 -1.40 -34.03
CA ASP A 121 -17.21 -2.01 -35.32
C ASP A 121 -17.28 -0.90 -36.37
N SER A 122 -16.33 -0.90 -37.30
CA SER A 122 -16.49 -0.21 -38.57
C SER A 122 -17.55 -0.96 -39.36
N ALA A 123 -18.81 -0.62 -39.08
CA ALA A 123 -20.00 -1.07 -39.79
C ALA A 123 -20.15 -2.60 -39.91
N GLN A 124 -20.60 -3.26 -38.82
CA GLN A 124 -21.61 -4.33 -38.80
C GLN A 124 -21.50 -5.19 -37.53
N SER A 125 -22.00 -4.70 -36.40
CA SER A 125 -22.69 -5.58 -35.46
C SER A 125 -24.02 -4.94 -35.11
N SER A 126 -25.08 -5.58 -35.59
CA SER A 126 -26.42 -5.35 -35.12
C SER A 126 -26.41 -5.65 -33.62
N SER A 127 -26.63 -4.60 -32.85
CA SER A 127 -26.92 -4.63 -31.43
C SER A 127 -28.08 -5.61 -31.17
N GLN A 128 -27.76 -6.87 -30.88
CA GLN A 128 -28.71 -7.75 -30.22
C GLN A 128 -28.67 -7.38 -28.74
N TRP A 129 -29.21 -6.20 -28.44
CA TRP A 129 -29.73 -5.94 -27.12
C TRP A 129 -30.72 -7.08 -26.87
N ILE A 130 -30.47 -7.87 -25.85
CA ILE A 130 -31.50 -8.74 -25.28
C ILE A 130 -32.48 -7.76 -24.62
N GLU A 131 -33.35 -7.16 -25.44
CA GLU A 131 -34.60 -6.62 -24.99
C GLU A 131 -35.30 -7.80 -24.33
N LYS A 132 -35.29 -7.82 -22.99
CA LYS A 132 -36.30 -8.58 -22.28
C LYS A 132 -37.61 -8.08 -22.85
N PRO A 133 -38.45 -8.93 -23.48
CA PRO A 133 -39.69 -8.45 -24.06
C PRO A 133 -40.44 -7.78 -22.92
N ILE A 134 -40.59 -6.46 -23.03
CA ILE A 134 -41.50 -5.71 -22.19
C ILE A 134 -42.83 -6.36 -22.52
N LYS A 135 -43.31 -7.21 -21.62
CA LYS A 135 -44.68 -7.67 -21.69
C LYS A 135 -45.47 -6.41 -21.46
N ASP A 136 -45.94 -5.81 -22.54
CA ASP A 136 -46.96 -4.77 -22.55
C ASP A 136 -48.28 -5.42 -22.09
N SER A 137 -48.27 -6.03 -20.91
CA SER A 137 -49.48 -6.40 -20.20
C SER A 137 -50.06 -5.09 -19.70
N LEU A 138 -50.89 -4.49 -20.54
CA LEU A 138 -51.84 -3.42 -20.20
C LEU A 138 -52.25 -3.53 -18.72
N VAL A 139 -51.71 -2.63 -17.90
CA VAL A 139 -51.90 -2.57 -16.43
C VAL A 139 -53.37 -2.57 -16.02
N LEU A 140 -54.25 -2.09 -16.90
CA LEU A 140 -55.71 -2.06 -16.69
C LEU A 140 -56.35 -3.45 -16.78
N THR A 141 -55.90 -4.31 -17.69
CA THR A 141 -56.46 -5.66 -17.89
C THR A 141 -56.16 -6.57 -16.70
N ASP A 142 -54.96 -6.48 -16.15
CA ASP A 142 -54.54 -7.28 -15.00
C ASP A 142 -55.31 -6.86 -13.72
N ALA A 143 -55.52 -5.55 -13.54
CA ALA A 143 -56.34 -5.02 -12.45
C ALA A 143 -57.81 -5.47 -12.53
N VAL A 144 -58.40 -5.50 -13.74
CA VAL A 144 -59.77 -5.99 -13.96
C VAL A 144 -59.88 -7.50 -13.64
N GLN A 145 -58.88 -8.30 -14.02
CA GLN A 145 -58.88 -9.73 -13.74
C GLN A 145 -58.73 -10.03 -12.24
N ALA A 146 -57.84 -9.30 -11.55
CA ALA A 146 -57.69 -9.39 -10.09
C ALA A 146 -58.98 -9.02 -9.36
N GLY A 147 -59.69 -7.95 -9.79
CA GLY A 147 -60.98 -7.57 -9.21
C GLY A 147 -62.07 -8.64 -9.40
N LYS A 148 -62.09 -9.31 -10.55
CA LYS A 148 -63.04 -10.40 -10.83
C LYS A 148 -62.81 -11.64 -9.95
N ALA A 149 -61.56 -11.93 -9.59
CA ALA A 149 -61.22 -13.02 -8.67
C ALA A 149 -61.62 -12.75 -7.21
N MET A 150 -61.79 -11.47 -6.82
CA MET A 150 -62.21 -11.09 -5.48
C MET A 150 -63.74 -10.99 -5.31
N LEU A 151 -64.51 -11.15 -6.38
CA LEU A 151 -65.97 -11.31 -6.29
C LEU A 151 -66.27 -12.70 -5.73
N TRP A 152 -66.51 -12.74 -4.42
CA TRP A 152 -67.00 -13.92 -3.71
C TRP A 152 -68.34 -14.35 -4.31
N ASN A 153 -68.36 -15.51 -4.97
CA ASN A 153 -69.58 -16.17 -5.43
C ASN A 153 -70.06 -17.13 -4.33
N PRO A 154 -71.21 -16.89 -3.70
CA PRO A 154 -71.70 -17.76 -2.63
C PRO A 154 -72.29 -19.11 -3.12
N GLU A 155 -72.14 -19.48 -4.39
CA GLU A 155 -72.82 -20.64 -4.98
C GLU A 155 -71.91 -21.74 -5.59
N SER A 156 -70.68 -21.91 -5.12
CA SER A 156 -69.93 -23.16 -5.41
C SER A 156 -70.07 -24.17 -4.26
N LYS A 157 -71.27 -24.73 -4.10
CA LYS A 157 -71.46 -25.96 -3.31
C LYS A 157 -70.98 -27.17 -4.11
N VAL A 158 -70.01 -27.87 -3.54
CA VAL A 158 -69.86 -29.34 -3.44
C VAL A 158 -70.61 -30.17 -4.50
N THR A 159 -69.86 -30.82 -5.40
CA THR A 159 -69.96 -32.26 -5.66
C THR A 159 -68.61 -32.76 -6.16
#